data_AF-A0A834HJ50-F1
#
_entry.id   AF-A0A834HJ50-F1
#
_cell.length_a   1.000
_cell.length_b   1.000
_cell.length_c   1.000
_cell.angle_alpha   90.00
_cell.angle_beta   90.00
_cell.angle_gamma   90.00
#
_symmetry.space_group_name_H-M   'P 1'
#
loop_
_entity.id
_entity.type
_entity.pdbx_description
1 polymer ?
#
loop_
_entity_poly.entity_id
_entity_poly.type
_entity_poly.pdbx_seq_one_letter_code
_entity_poly.pdbx_strand_id
1 'polypeptide(L)'
;MPEFLCLTGFGDGRRNWWVEEIRVLWTAREEDQRGVMPEEASGRDLDALTVEKSPNLDAEFLTGFVEKSPNRRLNGFCAQIPQLGCSSCGEILQLICGVSDEKRDAEKGLDCGVEIPKRVLQRPWRVIIFYAAYDEIESYASTGCTDQIKESGSFFTGRLGNVEYVVCRGDNGDVHAFHNVCRHHASLLAFGSGQKSCFVCPYHGWTYGLDGALLKATRITGIQKFNVNEFGLKPLKVAIWGPFVLLNMEQSSSQQGADGKAVANEWLGSSSEILSTNGVDSSLSYVCRREYTIECNWKVFCDNYLDGGYHVPYAHKGLASGLKLDSYSTTVFEKVSIQRCGSGSVETEDKIDRLGSEALYAFIYPNFMINRYGPWMDTNLVLPLGPRKCQVIFDYFLDASLKDDKAFIERSLEESERVQMEDIVLSESVQKGLESPVYSTGRYAPSVEKAMHHFHCLLYENLTN
;
A
#
# COMPACT_ATOMS: atom_id res chain seq x y z
N MET A 1 54.29 8.76 11.71
CA MET A 1 54.42 7.38 11.18
C MET A 1 54.39 6.43 12.37
N PRO A 2 54.01 5.15 12.20
CA PRO A 2 53.49 4.48 11.00
C PRO A 2 52.01 4.03 11.19
N GLU A 3 51.26 3.48 10.24
CA GLU A 3 51.33 3.47 8.75
C GLU A 3 49.94 3.19 8.17
N PHE A 4 49.79 3.38 6.85
CA PHE A 4 48.57 3.10 6.10
C PHE A 4 48.37 1.60 5.85
N LEU A 5 47.12 1.19 5.65
CA LEU A 5 46.82 0.15 4.68
C LEU A 5 45.57 0.52 3.87
N CYS A 6 45.77 0.69 2.56
CA CYS A 6 44.74 1.00 1.58
C CYS A 6 44.19 -0.31 1.02
N LEU A 7 42.87 -0.45 0.94
CA LEU A 7 42.22 -1.45 0.10
C LEU A 7 41.14 -0.79 -0.74
N THR A 8 41.50 -0.49 -1.98
CA THR A 8 40.56 -0.22 -3.08
C THR A 8 39.90 -1.54 -3.50
N GLY A 9 38.56 -1.55 -3.56
CA GLY A 9 37.78 -2.66 -4.10
C GLY A 9 36.55 -2.16 -4.85
N PHE A 10 36.66 -2.02 -6.17
CA PHE A 10 35.51 -1.98 -7.07
C PHE A 10 35.05 -3.41 -7.33
N GLY A 11 33.74 -3.69 -7.27
CA GLY A 11 33.20 -4.98 -7.73
C GLY A 11 31.81 -5.32 -7.18
N ASP A 12 30.81 -5.25 -8.05
CA ASP A 12 29.43 -5.78 -7.95
C ASP A 12 28.62 -5.50 -6.67
N GLY A 13 27.67 -4.57 -6.78
CA GLY A 13 26.69 -4.29 -5.74
C GLY A 13 25.46 -5.20 -5.86
N ARG A 14 25.46 -6.33 -5.13
CA ARG A 14 24.21 -7.01 -4.74
C ARG A 14 24.07 -7.07 -3.22
N ARG A 15 22.84 -6.85 -2.76
CA ARG A 15 22.49 -6.62 -1.36
C ARG A 15 22.71 -7.90 -0.54
N ASN A 16 23.54 -7.84 0.50
CA ASN A 16 23.58 -8.81 1.59
C ASN A 16 24.02 -8.11 2.89
N TRP A 17 23.05 -7.44 3.51
CA TRP A 17 23.06 -7.04 4.91
C TRP A 17 21.75 -7.57 5.53
N TRP A 18 21.68 -7.66 6.86
CA TRP A 18 20.59 -8.31 7.65
C TRP A 18 20.70 -9.82 7.88
N VAL A 19 21.83 -10.28 8.42
CA VAL A 19 21.84 -11.38 9.40
C VAL A 19 22.64 -10.91 10.63
N GLU A 20 22.17 -11.30 11.82
CA GLU A 20 22.66 -10.91 13.16
C GLU A 20 22.11 -9.58 13.74
N GLU A 21 21.00 -9.68 14.50
CA GLU A 21 20.85 -9.16 15.88
C GLU A 21 19.39 -9.32 16.39
N ILE A 22 19.03 -10.51 16.89
CA ILE A 22 17.99 -10.65 17.94
C ILE A 22 18.44 -11.75 18.91
N ARG A 23 19.10 -11.35 20.02
CA ARG A 23 19.25 -12.20 21.20
C ARG A 23 18.22 -11.80 22.25
N VAL A 24 17.36 -12.77 22.58
CA VAL A 24 16.74 -12.98 23.90
C VAL A 24 16.15 -11.76 24.61
N LEU A 25 14.83 -11.58 24.46
CA LEU A 25 13.97 -11.15 25.57
C LEU A 25 12.79 -12.11 25.66
N TRP A 26 12.97 -13.16 26.47
CA TRP A 26 11.91 -14.07 26.90
C TRP A 26 11.96 -14.17 28.42
N THR A 27 11.16 -13.35 29.09
CA THR A 27 10.89 -13.45 30.53
C THR A 27 9.38 -13.35 30.71
N ALA A 28 8.85 -14.31 31.45
CA ALA A 28 7.44 -14.65 31.59
C ALA A 28 6.50 -13.46 31.87
N ARG A 29 5.30 -13.53 31.28
CA ARG A 29 4.08 -13.00 31.88
C ARG A 29 3.32 -14.17 32.52
N GLU A 30 3.51 -14.37 33.81
CA GLU A 30 2.53 -15.05 34.67
C GLU A 30 2.39 -14.23 35.96
N GLU A 31 1.19 -14.31 36.54
CA GLU A 31 0.78 -13.72 37.83
C GLU A 31 0.77 -12.18 37.93
N ASP A 32 -0.40 -11.59 37.66
CA ASP A 32 -0.85 -10.36 38.33
C ASP A 32 -2.22 -10.62 38.98
N GLN A 33 -2.20 -10.95 40.28
CA GLN A 33 -3.36 -10.84 41.16
C GLN A 33 -2.92 -10.43 42.57
N ARG A 34 -3.27 -9.19 42.93
CA ARG A 34 -3.30 -8.62 44.29
C ARG A 34 -1.90 -8.29 44.89
N GLY A 35 -1.72 -7.14 45.53
CA GLY A 35 -2.71 -6.09 45.77
C GLY A 35 -2.16 -4.85 46.47
N VAL A 36 -3.05 -3.86 46.63
CA VAL A 36 -2.80 -2.57 47.29
C VAL A 36 -2.55 -2.77 48.78
N MET A 37 -1.51 -2.12 49.31
CA MET A 37 -1.32 -1.88 50.75
C MET A 37 -1.97 -0.55 51.15
N PRO A 38 -2.78 -0.53 52.22
CA PRO A 38 -2.86 0.58 53.14
C PRO A 38 -2.32 0.19 54.52
N GLU A 39 -1.74 1.17 55.23
CA GLU A 39 -1.21 0.98 56.58
C GLU A 39 -2.32 0.87 57.65
N GLU A 40 -2.00 0.09 58.68
CA GLU A 40 -2.46 0.20 60.08
C GLU A 40 -3.96 0.29 60.40
N ALA A 41 -4.55 -0.86 60.82
CA ALA A 41 -5.44 -0.89 61.98
C ALA A 41 -5.43 -2.27 62.67
N SER A 42 -5.13 -2.25 63.96
CA SER A 42 -5.24 -3.30 64.99
C SER A 42 -6.20 -4.49 64.78
N GLY A 43 -5.74 -5.69 65.15
CA GLY A 43 -6.46 -6.47 66.17
C GLY A 43 -6.91 -7.91 65.87
N ARG A 44 -6.14 -8.85 66.42
CA ARG A 44 -6.56 -10.11 67.05
C ARG A 44 -7.08 -11.32 66.23
N ASP A 45 -6.68 -12.45 66.79
CA ASP A 45 -7.30 -13.78 66.82
C ASP A 45 -7.31 -14.65 65.54
N LEU A 46 -6.29 -15.53 65.53
CA LEU A 46 -6.32 -16.93 65.11
C LEU A 46 -7.72 -17.57 65.10
N ASP A 47 -8.02 -18.35 64.05
CA ASP A 47 -8.26 -19.78 64.27
C ASP A 47 -8.01 -20.61 63.00
N ALA A 48 -7.67 -21.89 63.20
CA ALA A 48 -7.29 -22.82 62.13
C ALA A 48 -8.47 -23.69 61.68
N LEU A 49 -8.39 -24.27 60.47
CA LEU A 49 -8.96 -25.61 60.20
C LEU A 49 -8.31 -26.30 58.99
N THR A 50 -7.95 -27.56 59.23
CA THR A 50 -7.40 -28.61 58.34
C THR A 50 -8.12 -28.76 56.99
N VAL A 51 -7.39 -28.93 55.87
CA VAL A 51 -6.77 -30.17 55.36
C VAL A 51 -7.77 -31.30 55.08
N GLU A 52 -7.90 -31.65 53.79
CA GLU A 52 -8.09 -33.03 53.32
C GLU A 52 -7.29 -33.23 52.03
N LYS A 53 -6.89 -34.47 51.71
CA LYS A 53 -5.75 -34.74 50.82
C LYS A 53 -5.94 -35.98 49.95
N SER A 54 -5.59 -35.86 48.66
CA SER A 54 -5.08 -36.96 47.79
C SER A 54 -6.10 -38.02 47.31
N PRO A 55 -5.74 -38.95 46.37
CA PRO A 55 -4.44 -39.09 45.67
C PRO A 55 -4.50 -39.42 44.14
N ASN A 56 -3.29 -39.56 43.54
CA ASN A 56 -2.91 -40.40 42.37
C ASN A 56 -3.34 -39.95 40.95
N LEU A 57 -2.59 -40.13 39.86
CA LEU A 57 -1.20 -40.55 39.50
C LEU A 57 -0.93 -39.93 38.08
N ASP A 58 0.26 -39.88 37.44
CA ASP A 58 1.59 -40.46 37.67
C ASP A 58 2.69 -39.57 37.02
N ALA A 59 4.00 -39.87 37.17
CA ALA A 59 5.10 -39.20 36.45
C ALA A 59 6.41 -40.02 36.37
N GLU A 60 7.12 -40.01 35.22
CA GLU A 60 8.56 -40.35 35.09
C GLU A 60 9.14 -39.74 33.78
N PHE A 61 10.14 -38.82 33.84
CA PHE A 61 11.61 -39.04 33.71
C PHE A 61 12.09 -39.36 32.26
N LEU A 62 13.23 -38.89 31.71
CA LEU A 62 14.56 -38.58 32.28
C LEU A 62 15.34 -37.49 31.47
N THR A 63 16.50 -37.07 31.97
CA THR A 63 17.30 -35.90 31.52
C THR A 63 18.63 -36.20 30.80
N GLY A 64 18.98 -35.37 29.81
CA GLY A 64 20.32 -34.77 29.64
C GLY A 64 21.42 -35.52 28.84
N PHE A 65 22.18 -34.78 28.01
CA PHE A 65 23.66 -34.79 27.95
C PHE A 65 24.19 -33.65 27.06
N VAL A 66 25.39 -33.12 27.38
CA VAL A 66 26.14 -32.10 26.60
C VAL A 66 27.60 -32.51 26.56
N GLU A 67 28.24 -32.56 25.38
CA GLU A 67 29.71 -32.50 25.28
C GLU A 67 30.23 -32.00 23.91
N LYS A 68 31.56 -31.81 23.79
CA LYS A 68 32.23 -30.90 22.84
C LYS A 68 32.87 -31.60 21.62
N SER A 69 32.90 -30.88 20.48
CA SER A 69 33.94 -30.70 19.40
C SER A 69 35.19 -31.63 19.28
N PRO A 70 35.98 -31.65 18.17
CA PRO A 70 35.87 -30.88 16.89
C PRO A 70 36.27 -31.64 15.57
N ASN A 71 36.11 -30.96 14.42
CA ASN A 71 36.86 -31.05 13.13
C ASN A 71 37.49 -32.37 12.61
N ARG A 72 37.11 -32.75 11.37
CA ARG A 72 38.05 -33.26 10.32
C ARG A 72 37.49 -33.07 8.89
N ARG A 73 38.35 -32.72 7.93
CA ARG A 73 38.08 -32.72 6.47
C ARG A 73 38.64 -34.00 5.84
N LEU A 74 38.00 -34.55 4.80
CA LEU A 74 38.56 -34.73 3.44
C LEU A 74 37.79 -35.79 2.59
N ASN A 75 37.44 -35.37 1.38
CA ASN A 75 37.38 -36.11 0.10
C ASN A 75 36.90 -37.58 0.02
N GLY A 76 35.67 -37.75 -0.48
CA GLY A 76 35.37 -38.42 -1.75
C GLY A 76 35.62 -39.92 -1.93
N PHE A 77 34.55 -40.66 -2.25
CA PHE A 77 34.49 -41.54 -3.43
C PHE A 77 33.02 -41.83 -3.80
N CYS A 78 32.74 -42.07 -5.08
CA CYS A 78 31.41 -42.40 -5.58
C CYS A 78 31.34 -43.89 -5.95
N ALA A 79 30.40 -44.66 -5.37
CA ALA A 79 29.75 -45.82 -5.99
C ALA A 79 28.67 -46.46 -5.08
N GLN A 80 27.66 -47.06 -5.72
CA GLN A 80 26.70 -48.06 -5.22
C GLN A 80 25.56 -47.62 -4.28
N ILE A 81 24.37 -47.53 -4.89
CA ILE A 81 23.03 -47.58 -4.27
C ILE A 81 22.67 -49.06 -4.05
N PRO A 82 22.12 -49.45 -2.89
CA PRO A 82 20.70 -49.87 -2.87
C PRO A 82 19.80 -48.98 -2.00
N GLN A 83 18.52 -48.97 -2.33
CA GLN A 83 17.48 -48.15 -1.71
C GLN A 83 17.23 -48.52 -0.22
N LEU A 84 17.22 -47.49 0.65
CA LEU A 84 16.35 -47.44 1.82
C LEU A 84 15.73 -46.04 1.87
N GLY A 85 14.40 -45.96 1.89
CA GLY A 85 13.67 -44.71 1.70
C GLY A 85 13.71 -43.79 2.91
N CYS A 86 14.03 -42.51 2.68
CA CYS A 86 13.79 -41.45 3.65
C CYS A 86 12.52 -40.67 3.24
N SER A 87 11.39 -41.06 3.81
CA SER A 87 10.10 -40.37 3.67
C SER A 87 10.08 -39.11 4.56
N SER A 88 10.74 -38.03 4.13
CA SER A 88 10.64 -36.73 4.81
C SER A 88 10.80 -35.48 3.92
N CYS A 89 10.99 -35.64 2.60
CA CYS A 89 11.17 -34.51 1.67
C CYS A 89 10.14 -34.48 0.52
N GLY A 90 9.10 -35.32 0.57
CA GLY A 90 8.06 -35.40 -0.49
C GLY A 90 6.68 -34.86 -0.10
N GLU A 91 6.32 -34.83 1.19
CA GLU A 91 4.91 -34.62 1.61
C GLU A 91 4.53 -33.17 1.94
N ILE A 92 5.46 -32.22 1.90
CA ILE A 92 5.14 -30.78 2.11
C ILE A 92 4.65 -30.11 0.80
N LEU A 93 4.82 -30.75 -0.36
CA LEU A 93 4.49 -30.20 -1.68
C LEU A 93 3.24 -30.79 -2.35
N GLN A 94 2.57 -31.78 -1.75
CA GLN A 94 1.35 -32.40 -2.31
C GLN A 94 0.05 -32.19 -1.51
N LEU A 95 0.10 -31.47 -0.38
CA LEU A 95 -1.08 -31.13 0.44
C LEU A 95 -1.56 -29.67 0.27
N ILE A 96 -1.06 -28.97 -0.77
CA ILE A 96 -1.37 -27.54 -1.02
C ILE A 96 -1.98 -27.31 -2.42
N CYS A 97 -1.85 -28.25 -3.37
CA CYS A 97 -2.34 -28.08 -4.74
C CYS A 97 -3.51 -29.02 -5.05
N GLY A 98 -4.74 -28.47 -5.05
CA GLY A 98 -5.91 -29.10 -5.65
C GLY A 98 -5.99 -28.89 -7.17
N VAL A 99 -4.85 -28.81 -7.85
CA VAL A 99 -4.74 -28.56 -9.29
C VAL A 99 -3.78 -29.59 -9.87
N SER A 100 -4.29 -30.47 -10.72
CA SER A 100 -3.50 -31.44 -11.47
C SER A 100 -2.85 -30.79 -12.70
N ASP A 101 -1.61 -31.19 -13.00
CA ASP A 101 -0.87 -30.73 -14.19
C ASP A 101 -1.59 -31.07 -15.51
N GLU A 102 -2.19 -30.07 -16.18
CA GLU A 102 -2.39 -30.11 -17.63
C GLU A 102 -1.98 -28.78 -18.29
N LYS A 103 -0.80 -28.80 -18.93
CA LYS A 103 -0.42 -27.79 -19.93
C LYS A 103 -1.04 -28.16 -21.28
N ARG A 104 -2.13 -27.51 -21.69
CA ARG A 104 -2.41 -27.10 -23.08
C ARG A 104 -3.70 -26.28 -23.23
N ASP A 105 -3.78 -25.60 -24.38
CA ASP A 105 -4.94 -24.97 -24.99
C ASP A 105 -5.52 -23.71 -24.31
N ALA A 106 -4.95 -22.57 -24.70
CA ALA A 106 -5.58 -21.26 -24.55
C ALA A 106 -6.76 -21.11 -25.52
N GLU A 107 -7.92 -21.68 -25.17
CA GLU A 107 -9.27 -21.33 -25.65
C GLU A 107 -10.33 -22.26 -25.02
N LYS A 108 -10.72 -21.99 -23.76
CA LYS A 108 -11.97 -22.45 -23.12
C LYS A 108 -12.26 -21.63 -21.85
N GLY A 109 -13.53 -21.58 -21.46
CA GLY A 109 -14.04 -20.67 -20.41
C GLY A 109 -13.53 -20.96 -19.00
N LEU A 110 -13.73 -20.01 -18.09
CA LEU A 110 -13.35 -20.13 -16.68
C LEU A 110 -13.99 -21.37 -16.05
N ASP A 111 -13.17 -22.30 -15.57
CA ASP A 111 -13.60 -23.39 -14.71
C ASP A 111 -13.64 -22.95 -13.23
N CYS A 112 -14.53 -23.55 -12.45
CA CYS A 112 -15.04 -22.98 -11.21
C CYS A 112 -14.26 -23.43 -9.96
N GLY A 113 -13.10 -22.83 -9.70
CA GLY A 113 -12.22 -23.30 -8.61
C GLY A 113 -11.28 -22.33 -7.90
N VAL A 114 -11.31 -21.01 -8.13
CA VAL A 114 -10.34 -20.10 -7.45
C VAL A 114 -10.85 -19.64 -6.08
N GLU A 115 -10.12 -19.99 -5.03
CA GLU A 115 -10.38 -19.60 -3.63
C GLU A 115 -9.43 -18.50 -3.15
N ILE A 116 -9.88 -17.65 -2.21
CA ILE A 116 -9.04 -16.66 -1.53
C ILE A 116 -8.54 -17.25 -0.21
N PRO A 117 -7.24 -17.57 -0.03
CA PRO A 117 -6.75 -18.13 1.24
C PRO A 117 -6.80 -17.09 2.38
N LYS A 118 -7.31 -17.47 3.58
CA LYS A 118 -7.19 -16.70 4.85
C LYS A 118 -5.81 -16.07 5.02
N ARG A 119 -4.80 -16.82 4.57
CA ARG A 119 -3.37 -16.54 4.69
C ARG A 119 -2.92 -15.28 3.92
N VAL A 120 -3.61 -14.87 2.86
CA VAL A 120 -3.32 -13.63 2.10
C VAL A 120 -3.90 -12.41 2.82
N LEU A 121 -5.09 -12.55 3.38
CA LEU A 121 -5.79 -11.46 4.06
C LEU A 121 -5.33 -11.25 5.52
N GLN A 122 -4.82 -12.28 6.20
CA GLN A 122 -4.68 -12.27 7.67
C GLN A 122 -3.36 -12.78 8.27
N ARG A 123 -2.30 -13.08 7.49
CA ARG A 123 -1.05 -13.58 8.09
C ARG A 123 -0.35 -12.52 8.94
N PRO A 124 -0.08 -12.77 10.25
CA PRO A 124 0.67 -11.85 11.10
C PRO A 124 2.20 -12.02 10.95
N TRP A 125 2.69 -12.51 9.80
CA TRP A 125 4.10 -12.81 9.56
C TRP A 125 4.88 -11.55 9.16
N ARG A 126 5.08 -10.70 10.17
CA ARG A 126 5.93 -9.49 10.20
C ARG A 126 5.50 -8.35 9.27
N VAL A 127 5.94 -7.16 9.70
CA VAL A 127 5.84 -5.84 9.06
C VAL A 127 6.29 -5.82 7.58
N ILE A 128 7.03 -6.85 7.15
CA ILE A 128 7.56 -7.04 5.80
C ILE A 128 6.42 -7.08 4.76
N ILE A 129 5.41 -7.94 4.89
CA ILE A 129 4.31 -8.04 3.89
C ILE A 129 3.46 -6.75 3.83
N PHE A 130 3.42 -6.00 4.92
CA PHE A 130 2.64 -4.76 5.01
C PHE A 130 3.26 -3.62 4.19
N TYR A 131 4.60 -3.58 4.10
CA TYR A 131 5.32 -2.61 3.27
C TYR A 131 5.77 -3.17 1.92
N ALA A 132 6.04 -4.47 1.77
CA ALA A 132 6.56 -5.07 0.52
C ALA A 132 5.70 -4.75 -0.71
N ALA A 133 4.36 -4.85 -0.58
CA ALA A 133 3.44 -4.49 -1.67
C ALA A 133 3.53 -3.01 -2.15
N TYR A 134 4.20 -2.14 -1.37
CA TYR A 134 4.49 -0.73 -1.70
C TYR A 134 5.97 -0.46 -1.97
N ASP A 135 6.87 -1.14 -1.25
CA ASP A 135 8.31 -1.03 -1.39
C ASP A 135 8.82 -1.71 -2.69
N GLU A 136 7.98 -2.54 -3.33
CA GLU A 136 8.22 -3.25 -4.60
C GLU A 136 7.33 -2.74 -5.75
N ILE A 137 6.80 -1.50 -5.67
CA ILE A 137 6.16 -0.86 -6.82
C ILE A 137 7.24 -0.41 -7.81
N GLU A 138 7.63 -1.28 -8.74
CA GLU A 138 8.58 -1.03 -9.84
C GLU A 138 8.03 -0.09 -10.94
N SER A 139 7.06 0.77 -10.63
CA SER A 139 6.39 1.64 -11.61
C SER A 139 5.89 2.93 -10.96
N TYR A 140 5.35 3.86 -11.76
CA TYR A 140 4.66 5.03 -11.23
C TYR A 140 3.49 4.67 -10.30
N ALA A 141 3.37 5.42 -9.21
CA ALA A 141 2.23 5.46 -8.30
C ALA A 141 1.64 6.88 -8.26
N SER A 142 0.32 6.99 -8.14
CA SER A 142 -0.35 8.27 -7.92
C SER A 142 -0.10 8.79 -6.51
N THR A 143 0.20 10.08 -6.37
CA THR A 143 0.61 10.68 -5.08
C THR A 143 -0.10 11.99 -4.74
N GLY A 144 -0.74 12.62 -5.73
CA GLY A 144 -1.47 13.86 -5.57
C GLY A 144 -1.99 14.38 -6.90
N CYS A 145 -2.54 15.59 -6.90
CA CYS A 145 -3.06 16.25 -8.10
C CYS A 145 -2.26 17.51 -8.47
N THR A 146 -2.35 17.92 -9.73
CA THR A 146 -1.60 19.07 -10.26
C THR A 146 -1.97 20.40 -9.59
N ASP A 147 -3.17 20.53 -9.02
CA ASP A 147 -3.60 21.75 -8.32
C ASP A 147 -2.79 21.99 -7.02
N GLN A 148 -2.33 20.92 -6.35
CA GLN A 148 -1.43 21.02 -5.18
C GLN A 148 -0.05 21.66 -5.52
N ILE A 149 0.32 21.67 -6.81
CA ILE A 149 1.55 22.27 -7.33
C ILE A 149 1.24 23.23 -8.49
N LYS A 150 0.14 23.98 -8.42
CA LYS A 150 -0.28 24.91 -9.47
C LYS A 150 0.70 26.07 -9.68
N GLU A 151 0.96 26.81 -8.61
CA GLU A 151 1.81 28.01 -8.61
C GLU A 151 3.29 27.69 -8.36
N SER A 152 4.19 28.62 -8.70
CA SER A 152 5.61 28.49 -8.32
C SER A 152 5.80 28.44 -6.81
N GLY A 153 6.75 27.64 -6.33
CA GLY A 153 7.02 27.44 -4.91
C GLY A 153 5.97 26.59 -4.18
N SER A 154 4.86 26.23 -4.84
CA SER A 154 3.89 25.30 -4.26
C SER A 154 4.50 23.92 -4.08
N PHE A 155 4.22 23.29 -2.93
CA PHE A 155 4.68 21.96 -2.57
C PHE A 155 3.58 21.16 -1.87
N PHE A 156 3.69 19.83 -1.93
CA PHE A 156 3.05 18.92 -0.99
C PHE A 156 3.99 17.80 -0.57
N THR A 157 3.72 17.23 0.59
CA THR A 157 4.43 16.07 1.13
C THR A 157 3.49 14.91 1.32
N GLY A 158 4.00 13.69 1.22
CA GLY A 158 3.27 12.50 1.61
C GLY A 158 4.23 11.33 1.82
N ARG A 159 3.64 10.15 1.98
CA ARG A 159 4.37 8.91 2.22
C ARG A 159 3.82 7.79 1.36
N LEU A 160 4.71 7.01 0.76
CA LEU A 160 4.37 5.76 0.07
C LEU A 160 5.27 4.66 0.62
N GLY A 161 4.69 3.60 1.18
CA GLY A 161 5.45 2.56 1.88
C GLY A 161 6.34 3.13 3.00
N ASN A 162 7.65 2.93 2.89
CA ASN A 162 8.66 3.53 3.78
C ASN A 162 9.22 4.90 3.30
N VAL A 163 8.82 5.38 2.12
CA VAL A 163 9.37 6.59 1.48
C VAL A 163 8.57 7.84 1.84
N GLU A 164 9.18 8.72 2.64
CA GLU A 164 8.73 10.09 2.89
C GLU A 164 9.17 10.98 1.71
N TYR A 165 8.22 11.61 1.00
CA TYR A 165 8.49 12.41 -0.19
C TYR A 165 7.98 13.86 -0.08
N VAL A 166 8.57 14.74 -0.89
CA VAL A 166 8.09 16.09 -1.17
C VAL A 166 8.09 16.30 -2.68
N VAL A 167 7.00 16.85 -3.21
CA VAL A 167 6.90 17.33 -4.59
C VAL A 167 6.72 18.83 -4.56
N CYS A 168 7.40 19.56 -5.45
CA CYS A 168 7.28 21.01 -5.55
C CYS A 168 7.45 21.52 -6.99
N ARG A 169 6.89 22.70 -7.28
CA ARG A 169 7.18 23.46 -8.50
C ARG A 169 8.30 24.47 -8.26
N GLY A 170 9.36 24.42 -9.04
CA GLY A 170 10.47 25.38 -9.02
C GLY A 170 10.13 26.71 -9.73
N ASP A 171 10.98 27.72 -9.55
CA ASP A 171 10.79 29.07 -10.09
C ASP A 171 10.83 29.18 -11.62
N ASN A 172 11.39 28.17 -12.29
CA ASN A 172 11.36 28.01 -13.74
C ASN A 172 10.09 27.31 -14.25
N GLY A 173 9.20 26.87 -13.36
CA GLY A 173 7.99 26.12 -13.68
C GLY A 173 8.16 24.60 -13.69
N ASP A 174 9.37 24.07 -13.56
CA ASP A 174 9.62 22.63 -13.53
C ASP A 174 9.04 22.00 -12.25
N VAL A 175 8.64 20.72 -12.34
CA VAL A 175 8.18 19.94 -11.19
C VAL A 175 9.29 19.01 -10.76
N HIS A 176 9.62 19.06 -9.47
CA HIS A 176 10.64 18.24 -8.84
C HIS A 176 10.05 17.39 -7.73
N ALA A 177 10.67 16.24 -7.48
CA ALA A 177 10.35 15.40 -6.34
C ALA A 177 11.60 14.87 -5.67
N PHE A 178 11.57 14.82 -4.34
CA PHE A 178 12.69 14.38 -3.52
C PHE A 178 12.22 13.52 -2.36
N HIS A 179 13.11 12.68 -1.84
CA HIS A 179 12.97 12.20 -0.47
C HIS A 179 12.96 13.41 0.47
N ASN A 180 11.92 13.54 1.30
CA ASN A 180 11.70 14.63 2.25
C ASN A 180 12.60 14.49 3.49
N VAL A 181 13.91 14.26 3.29
CA VAL A 181 14.84 13.81 4.33
C VAL A 181 16.12 14.64 4.26
N CYS A 182 16.41 15.38 5.33
CA CYS A 182 17.62 16.19 5.43
C CYS A 182 18.88 15.31 5.35
N ARG A 183 19.79 15.66 4.43
CA ARG A 183 21.08 14.97 4.20
C ARG A 183 22.11 15.10 5.34
N HIS A 184 21.78 15.82 6.42
CA HIS A 184 22.62 15.96 7.62
C HIS A 184 22.30 14.87 8.65
N HIS A 185 21.11 14.94 9.28
CA HIS A 185 20.66 13.99 10.31
C HIS A 185 19.17 13.61 10.13
N ALA A 186 18.77 13.31 8.89
CA ALA A 186 17.50 12.67 8.52
C ALA A 186 16.17 13.32 8.97
N SER A 187 16.20 14.53 9.54
CA SER A 187 14.97 15.30 9.84
C SER A 187 14.15 15.51 8.57
N LEU A 188 12.83 15.39 8.69
CA LEU A 188 11.90 15.86 7.65
C LEU A 188 12.07 17.37 7.42
N LEU A 189 11.84 17.82 6.19
CA LEU A 189 12.09 19.20 5.74
C LEU A 189 10.80 20.02 5.57
N ALA A 190 9.73 19.34 5.16
CA ALA A 190 8.41 19.92 4.94
C ALA A 190 7.32 18.99 5.49
N PHE A 191 6.12 19.54 5.69
CA PHE A 191 4.94 18.82 6.18
C PHE A 191 3.69 19.41 5.51
N GLY A 192 2.71 18.57 5.17
CA GLY A 192 1.47 18.97 4.52
C GLY A 192 1.70 19.57 3.13
N SER A 193 0.99 20.65 2.81
CA SER A 193 1.13 21.42 1.57
C SER A 193 1.24 22.91 1.84
N GLY A 194 1.65 23.69 0.85
CA GLY A 194 1.73 25.15 0.93
C GLY A 194 2.70 25.72 -0.09
N GLN A 195 3.23 26.92 0.17
CA GLN A 195 4.24 27.57 -0.67
C GLN A 195 5.53 27.85 0.10
N LYS A 196 6.68 27.64 -0.56
CA LYS A 196 8.03 27.93 -0.05
C LYS A 196 8.96 28.33 -1.20
N SER A 197 9.90 29.24 -0.93
CA SER A 197 11.03 29.52 -1.82
C SER A 197 12.25 28.60 -1.58
N CYS A 198 12.29 27.92 -0.42
CA CYS A 198 13.33 26.95 -0.07
C CYS A 198 12.86 26.04 1.08
N PHE A 199 13.50 24.87 1.20
CA PHE A 199 13.27 23.95 2.31
C PHE A 199 14.34 24.16 3.40
N VAL A 200 13.94 24.65 4.57
CA VAL A 200 14.84 24.83 5.72
C VAL A 200 14.63 23.69 6.70
N CYS A 201 15.65 22.86 6.92
CA CYS A 201 15.64 21.78 7.89
C CYS A 201 15.39 22.32 9.30
N PRO A 202 14.31 21.91 10.00
CA PRO A 202 13.95 22.45 11.31
C PRO A 202 14.95 22.08 12.41
N TYR A 203 15.75 21.02 12.22
CA TYR A 203 16.71 20.56 13.22
C TYR A 203 17.96 21.46 13.31
N HIS A 204 18.57 21.79 12.18
CA HIS A 204 19.87 22.48 12.14
C HIS A 204 19.94 23.69 11.20
N GLY A 205 18.86 24.02 10.49
CA GLY A 205 18.82 25.16 9.57
C GLY A 205 19.62 24.98 8.27
N TRP A 206 19.90 23.73 7.87
CA TRP A 206 20.40 23.45 6.52
C TRP A 206 19.29 23.81 5.50
N THR A 207 19.63 24.55 4.46
CA THR A 207 18.68 25.12 3.50
C THR A 207 18.88 24.51 2.12
N TYR A 208 17.81 24.02 1.52
CA TYR A 208 17.78 23.43 0.18
C TYR A 208 16.91 24.26 -0.76
N GLY A 209 17.32 24.37 -2.03
CA GLY A 209 16.49 24.95 -3.09
C GLY A 209 15.33 24.05 -3.47
N LEU A 210 14.42 24.57 -4.30
CA LEU A 210 13.32 23.78 -4.88
C LEU A 210 13.82 22.81 -5.98
N ASP A 211 15.04 23.03 -6.47
CA ASP A 211 15.84 22.11 -7.30
C ASP A 211 16.56 21.02 -6.48
N GLY A 212 16.40 21.03 -5.15
CA GLY A 212 17.05 20.12 -4.21
C GLY A 212 18.52 20.45 -3.91
N ALA A 213 19.11 21.48 -4.51
CA ALA A 213 20.50 21.85 -4.23
C ALA A 213 20.66 22.31 -2.77
N LEU A 214 21.75 21.91 -2.10
CA LEU A 214 22.06 22.42 -0.76
C LEU A 214 22.60 23.84 -0.88
N LEU A 215 21.78 24.84 -0.55
CA LEU A 215 22.15 26.26 -0.65
C LEU A 215 22.98 26.72 0.56
N LYS A 216 22.74 26.13 1.74
CA LYS A 216 23.40 26.54 2.98
C LYS A 216 23.52 25.38 3.96
N ALA A 217 24.74 25.09 4.38
CA ALA A 217 25.03 24.26 5.55
C ALA A 217 25.53 25.14 6.71
N THR A 218 24.95 24.98 7.89
CA THR A 218 25.25 25.81 9.07
C THR A 218 26.40 25.23 9.87
N ARG A 219 27.29 26.10 10.39
CA ARG A 219 28.36 25.76 11.36
C ARG A 219 29.32 24.62 10.94
N ILE A 220 29.49 24.38 9.64
CA ILE A 220 30.36 23.33 9.07
C ILE A 220 31.88 23.58 9.15
N THR A 221 32.31 24.67 9.80
CA THR A 221 33.73 25.03 9.93
C THR A 221 34.52 23.91 10.62
N GLY A 222 35.58 23.43 9.96
CA GLY A 222 36.44 22.35 10.47
C GLY A 222 36.18 20.99 9.85
N ILE A 223 35.07 20.79 9.12
CA ILE A 223 34.85 19.56 8.35
C ILE A 223 35.81 19.53 7.16
N GLN A 224 36.68 18.52 7.08
CA GLN A 224 37.60 18.36 5.96
C GLN A 224 36.88 17.83 4.72
N LYS A 225 37.24 18.36 3.55
CA LYS A 225 36.73 17.92 2.23
C LYS A 225 35.19 17.97 2.08
N PHE A 226 34.49 18.83 2.82
CA PHE A 226 33.06 19.01 2.64
C PHE A 226 32.75 19.72 1.30
N ASN A 227 32.10 19.00 0.39
CA ASN A 227 31.61 19.54 -0.88
C ASN A 227 30.09 19.67 -0.83
N VAL A 228 29.58 20.90 -0.76
CA VAL A 228 28.14 21.22 -0.70
C VAL A 228 27.32 20.48 -1.77
N ASN A 229 27.88 20.32 -2.97
CA ASN A 229 27.20 19.72 -4.12
C ASN A 229 26.89 18.21 -3.94
N GLU A 230 27.58 17.51 -3.03
CA GLU A 230 27.34 16.08 -2.74
C GLU A 230 26.17 15.86 -1.76
N PHE A 231 25.71 16.94 -1.13
CA PHE A 231 24.73 16.93 -0.03
C PHE A 231 23.37 17.55 -0.40
N GLY A 232 23.08 17.75 -1.69
CA GLY A 232 21.72 18.04 -2.18
C GLY A 232 20.73 16.90 -1.90
N LEU A 233 19.43 17.19 -1.97
CA LEU A 233 18.35 16.21 -1.72
C LEU A 233 18.45 15.02 -2.70
N LYS A 234 17.93 13.86 -2.28
CA LYS A 234 17.89 12.68 -3.14
C LYS A 234 16.64 12.75 -4.04
N PRO A 235 16.80 12.78 -5.37
CA PRO A 235 15.68 12.90 -6.31
C PRO A 235 14.82 11.65 -6.37
N LEU A 236 13.54 11.84 -6.68
CA LEU A 236 12.56 10.80 -7.04
C LEU A 236 12.04 11.10 -8.46
N LYS A 237 11.82 10.09 -9.31
CA LYS A 237 11.22 10.33 -10.64
C LYS A 237 9.80 10.88 -10.44
N VAL A 238 9.50 12.00 -11.09
CA VAL A 238 8.17 12.61 -11.07
C VAL A 238 7.66 12.80 -12.49
N ALA A 239 6.36 12.53 -12.68
CA ALA A 239 5.66 12.74 -13.92
C ALA A 239 4.27 13.34 -13.67
N ILE A 240 3.69 13.95 -14.70
CA ILE A 240 2.30 14.38 -14.72
C ILE A 240 1.58 13.61 -15.81
N TRP A 241 0.42 13.04 -15.49
CA TRP A 241 -0.50 12.46 -16.46
C TRP A 241 -1.92 12.91 -16.13
N GLY A 242 -2.61 13.55 -17.08
CA GLY A 242 -3.90 14.19 -16.83
C GLY A 242 -3.83 15.17 -15.65
N PRO A 243 -4.70 15.05 -14.64
CA PRO A 243 -4.66 15.87 -13.43
C PRO A 243 -3.77 15.29 -12.32
N PHE A 244 -3.08 14.16 -12.53
CA PHE A 244 -2.34 13.43 -11.49
C PHE A 244 -0.85 13.72 -11.47
N VAL A 245 -0.28 13.72 -10.27
CA VAL A 245 1.15 13.75 -9.99
C VAL A 245 1.59 12.34 -9.61
N LEU A 246 2.46 11.77 -10.44
CA LEU A 246 2.93 10.40 -10.32
C LEU A 246 4.39 10.39 -9.85
N LEU A 247 4.71 9.52 -8.89
CA LEU A 247 6.10 9.25 -8.48
C LEU A 247 6.48 7.81 -8.81
N ASN A 248 7.67 7.61 -9.38
CA ASN A 248 8.32 6.30 -9.46
C ASN A 248 9.47 6.30 -8.44
N MET A 249 9.44 5.34 -7.53
CA MET A 249 10.31 5.27 -6.34
C MET A 249 11.64 4.55 -6.58
N GLU A 250 11.90 4.07 -7.80
CA GLU A 250 13.21 3.52 -8.14
C GLU A 250 14.32 4.57 -7.99
N GLN A 251 15.50 4.10 -7.59
CA GLN A 251 16.67 4.95 -7.39
C GLN A 251 17.19 5.51 -8.72
N SER A 252 16.69 6.68 -9.12
CA SER A 252 17.14 7.41 -10.31
C SER A 252 18.32 8.34 -10.00
N SER A 253 19.26 8.43 -10.95
CA SER A 253 20.30 9.46 -10.97
C SER A 253 19.86 10.74 -11.70
N SER A 254 18.68 10.76 -12.32
CA SER A 254 18.16 11.90 -13.09
C SER A 254 16.72 12.30 -12.73
N GLN A 255 16.46 13.61 -12.81
CA GLN A 255 15.15 14.28 -12.68
C GLN A 255 14.50 14.55 -14.05
N GLN A 256 14.98 13.93 -15.13
CA GLN A 256 14.51 14.27 -16.48
C GLN A 256 13.05 13.86 -16.65
N GLY A 257 12.20 14.84 -16.98
CA GLY A 257 10.78 14.62 -17.21
C GLY A 257 10.55 13.56 -18.29
N ALA A 258 9.81 12.52 -17.93
CA ALA A 258 9.43 11.48 -18.88
C ALA A 258 8.34 11.99 -19.83
N ASP A 259 8.43 11.58 -21.11
CA ASP A 259 7.38 11.84 -22.10
C ASP A 259 6.03 11.31 -21.59
N GLY A 260 4.98 12.14 -21.66
CA GLY A 260 3.64 11.79 -21.19
C GLY A 260 3.10 10.50 -21.81
N LYS A 261 3.50 10.15 -23.03
CA LYS A 261 3.16 8.85 -23.64
C LYS A 261 3.94 7.68 -23.03
N ALA A 262 5.22 7.86 -22.71
CA ALA A 262 6.00 6.85 -22.00
C ALA A 262 5.46 6.61 -20.58
N VAL A 263 5.11 7.68 -19.87
CA VAL A 263 4.47 7.63 -18.54
C VAL A 263 3.13 6.90 -18.61
N ALA A 264 2.28 7.24 -19.59
CA ALA A 264 1.00 6.56 -19.80
C ALA A 264 1.17 5.05 -20.04
N ASN A 265 2.15 4.67 -20.87
CA ASN A 265 2.44 3.26 -21.16
C ASN A 265 3.00 2.51 -19.93
N GLU A 266 3.88 3.13 -19.14
CA GLU A 266 4.45 2.52 -17.92
C GLU A 266 3.40 2.35 -16.81
N TRP A 267 2.51 3.33 -16.65
CA TRP A 267 1.54 3.37 -15.56
C TRP A 267 0.22 2.64 -15.88
N LEU A 268 -0.30 2.83 -17.10
CA LEU A 268 -1.64 2.36 -17.51
C LEU A 268 -1.60 1.27 -18.60
N GLY A 269 -0.43 1.00 -19.18
CA GLY A 269 -0.29 -0.02 -20.22
C GLY A 269 -1.25 0.19 -21.39
N SER A 270 -1.90 -0.90 -21.80
CA SER A 270 -2.85 -0.91 -22.92
C SER A 270 -4.18 -0.19 -22.61
N SER A 271 -4.43 0.22 -21.36
CA SER A 271 -5.65 0.94 -20.98
C SER A 271 -5.54 2.47 -21.08
N SER A 272 -4.35 3.00 -21.38
CA SER A 272 -4.06 4.45 -21.41
C SER A 272 -4.98 5.25 -22.33
N GLU A 273 -5.21 4.78 -23.56
CA GLU A 273 -6.09 5.43 -24.55
C GLU A 273 -7.57 5.43 -24.11
N ILE A 274 -8.00 4.40 -23.39
CA ILE A 274 -9.38 4.31 -22.89
C ILE A 274 -9.63 5.42 -21.85
N LEU A 275 -8.68 5.64 -20.93
CA LEU A 275 -8.86 6.67 -19.90
C LEU A 275 -8.79 8.08 -20.49
N SER A 276 -7.86 8.36 -21.40
CA SER A 276 -7.78 9.67 -22.05
C SER A 276 -8.99 9.98 -22.93
N THR A 277 -9.51 9.01 -23.70
CA THR A 277 -10.71 9.21 -24.54
C THR A 277 -12.01 9.33 -23.74
N ASN A 278 -12.01 8.91 -22.47
CA ASN A 278 -13.14 9.10 -21.54
C ASN A 278 -12.94 10.32 -20.63
N GLY A 279 -12.15 11.31 -21.06
CA GLY A 279 -12.04 12.61 -20.39
C GLY A 279 -11.34 12.58 -19.04
N VAL A 280 -10.39 11.66 -18.84
CA VAL A 280 -9.45 11.68 -17.72
C VAL A 280 -8.19 12.43 -18.18
N ASP A 281 -8.27 13.76 -18.21
CA ASP A 281 -7.20 14.62 -18.72
C ASP A 281 -7.05 15.93 -17.92
N SER A 282 -6.16 16.82 -18.38
CA SER A 282 -5.81 18.07 -17.70
C SER A 282 -6.80 19.23 -17.88
N SER A 283 -7.92 19.03 -18.59
CA SER A 283 -9.01 20.01 -18.71
C SER A 283 -9.95 20.03 -17.50
N LEU A 284 -9.93 18.97 -16.68
CA LEU A 284 -10.70 18.85 -15.45
C LEU A 284 -10.28 19.91 -14.42
N SER A 285 -11.27 20.58 -13.83
CA SER A 285 -11.09 21.51 -12.72
C SER A 285 -11.14 20.76 -11.39
N TYR A 286 -10.13 20.94 -10.55
CA TYR A 286 -10.11 20.41 -9.19
C TYR A 286 -11.17 21.11 -8.31
N VAL A 287 -11.86 20.33 -7.47
CA VAL A 287 -12.94 20.79 -6.59
C VAL A 287 -12.47 20.81 -5.13
N CYS A 288 -12.12 19.65 -4.57
CA CYS A 288 -11.62 19.53 -3.21
C CYS A 288 -11.00 18.15 -2.93
N ARG A 289 -10.34 18.02 -1.78
CA ARG A 289 -9.88 16.74 -1.20
C ARG A 289 -10.72 16.38 0.03
N ARG A 290 -11.01 15.09 0.22
CA ARG A 290 -11.49 14.51 1.48
C ARG A 290 -10.60 13.34 1.87
N GLU A 291 -10.44 13.10 3.17
CA GLU A 291 -9.58 12.04 3.69
C GLU A 291 -10.34 11.24 4.75
N TYR A 292 -10.46 9.93 4.53
CA TYR A 292 -11.18 9.03 5.42
C TYR A 292 -10.19 8.07 6.06
N THR A 293 -10.23 7.94 7.38
CA THR A 293 -9.49 6.90 8.11
C THR A 293 -10.43 5.74 8.39
N ILE A 294 -10.12 4.55 7.88
CA ILE A 294 -10.99 3.38 7.91
C ILE A 294 -10.32 2.27 8.72
N GLU A 295 -11.04 1.65 9.67
CA GLU A 295 -10.53 0.52 10.46
C GLU A 295 -10.65 -0.82 9.69
N CYS A 296 -10.11 -0.85 8.46
CA CYS A 296 -9.95 -2.06 7.66
C CYS A 296 -8.54 -2.19 7.08
N ASN A 297 -8.12 -3.40 6.70
CA ASN A 297 -6.93 -3.56 5.87
C ASN A 297 -7.16 -2.85 4.52
N TRP A 298 -6.11 -2.23 3.97
CA TRP A 298 -6.20 -1.50 2.70
C TRP A 298 -6.77 -2.36 1.55
N LYS A 299 -6.46 -3.66 1.53
CA LYS A 299 -6.98 -4.61 0.53
C LYS A 299 -8.49 -4.80 0.62
N VAL A 300 -9.08 -4.74 1.81
CA VAL A 300 -10.54 -4.91 1.99
C VAL A 300 -11.31 -3.76 1.32
N PHE A 301 -10.75 -2.55 1.35
CA PHE A 301 -11.33 -1.42 0.63
C PHE A 301 -11.14 -1.55 -0.90
N CYS A 302 -10.00 -2.10 -1.36
CA CYS A 302 -9.84 -2.45 -2.77
C CYS A 302 -10.83 -3.55 -3.20
N ASP A 303 -11.02 -4.59 -2.40
CA ASP A 303 -11.97 -5.69 -2.69
C ASP A 303 -13.40 -5.15 -2.84
N ASN A 304 -13.84 -4.27 -1.94
CA ASN A 304 -15.13 -3.60 -2.00
C ASN A 304 -15.35 -2.85 -3.33
N TYR A 305 -14.30 -2.19 -3.85
CA TYR A 305 -14.34 -1.48 -5.13
C TYR A 305 -14.37 -2.40 -6.37
N LEU A 306 -13.84 -3.62 -6.24
CA LEU A 306 -13.47 -4.51 -7.35
C LEU A 306 -14.48 -5.65 -7.61
N ASP A 307 -15.64 -5.61 -6.96
CA ASP A 307 -16.59 -6.72 -6.96
C ASP A 307 -17.52 -6.79 -8.20
N GLY A 308 -17.34 -5.91 -9.18
CA GLY A 308 -18.21 -5.84 -10.36
C GLY A 308 -19.57 -5.19 -10.08
N GLY A 309 -19.65 -4.33 -9.06
CA GLY A 309 -20.90 -3.67 -8.65
C GLY A 309 -21.86 -4.61 -7.92
N TYR A 310 -21.38 -5.72 -7.35
CA TYR A 310 -22.21 -6.79 -6.81
C TYR A 310 -22.89 -6.39 -5.49
N HIS A 311 -22.23 -5.61 -4.63
CA HIS A 311 -22.80 -5.03 -3.41
C HIS A 311 -23.74 -3.84 -3.68
N VAL A 312 -23.56 -3.11 -4.79
CA VAL A 312 -24.24 -1.84 -5.11
C VAL A 312 -25.78 -1.89 -4.97
N PRO A 313 -26.51 -2.93 -5.44
CA PRO A 313 -27.96 -3.00 -5.32
C PRO A 313 -28.44 -3.15 -3.86
N TYR A 314 -27.58 -3.67 -2.99
CA TYR A 314 -27.90 -3.98 -1.59
C TYR A 314 -27.49 -2.86 -0.64
N ALA A 315 -26.30 -2.28 -0.86
CA ALA A 315 -25.75 -1.21 -0.03
C ALA A 315 -26.18 0.18 -0.50
N HIS A 316 -25.89 0.52 -1.76
CA HIS A 316 -26.01 1.88 -2.30
C HIS A 316 -27.32 2.12 -3.03
N LYS A 317 -28.44 2.03 -2.31
CA LYS A 317 -29.79 2.23 -2.90
C LYS A 317 -29.94 3.57 -3.65
N GLY A 318 -29.17 4.60 -3.27
CA GLY A 318 -29.07 5.86 -4.00
C GLY A 318 -28.40 5.66 -5.36
N LEU A 319 -27.12 5.26 -5.37
CA LEU A 319 -26.35 5.03 -6.60
C LEU A 319 -27.00 4.01 -7.54
N ALA A 320 -27.47 2.89 -7.00
CA ALA A 320 -28.15 1.83 -7.75
C ALA A 320 -29.40 2.34 -8.51
N SER A 321 -30.09 3.37 -8.01
CA SER A 321 -31.26 3.95 -8.68
C SER A 321 -30.91 4.74 -9.95
N GLY A 322 -29.65 5.19 -10.06
CA GLY A 322 -29.13 5.89 -11.23
C GLY A 322 -28.40 4.99 -12.24
N LEU A 323 -28.26 3.68 -11.99
CA LEU A 323 -27.44 2.78 -12.80
C LEU A 323 -28.26 1.67 -13.50
N LYS A 324 -27.91 1.36 -14.74
CA LYS A 324 -28.38 0.16 -15.48
C LYS A 324 -27.49 -1.03 -15.13
N LEU A 325 -27.74 -1.63 -13.96
CA LEU A 325 -26.90 -2.70 -13.39
C LEU A 325 -26.79 -3.95 -14.28
N ASP A 326 -27.73 -4.17 -15.21
CA ASP A 326 -27.69 -5.21 -16.23
C ASP A 326 -26.70 -4.93 -17.37
N SER A 327 -26.25 -3.69 -17.52
CA SER A 327 -25.19 -3.27 -18.44
C SER A 327 -23.79 -3.31 -17.84
N TYR A 328 -23.64 -3.73 -16.57
CA TYR A 328 -22.36 -3.72 -15.88
C TYR A 328 -21.37 -4.69 -16.54
N SER A 329 -20.15 -4.22 -16.81
CA SER A 329 -19.12 -5.00 -17.50
C SER A 329 -17.71 -4.69 -16.98
N THR A 330 -16.79 -5.65 -17.12
CA THR A 330 -15.42 -5.56 -16.57
C THR A 330 -14.37 -6.07 -17.56
N THR A 331 -13.44 -5.20 -17.91
CA THR A 331 -12.26 -5.50 -18.75
C THR A 331 -11.00 -5.42 -17.90
N VAL A 332 -10.14 -6.44 -18.02
CA VAL A 332 -8.85 -6.51 -17.32
C VAL A 332 -7.71 -6.32 -18.33
N PHE A 333 -6.70 -5.57 -17.92
CA PHE A 333 -5.46 -5.26 -18.64
C PHE A 333 -4.28 -5.75 -17.80
N GLU A 334 -3.06 -5.25 -18.05
CA GLU A 334 -1.84 -5.72 -17.38
C GLU A 334 -1.88 -5.41 -15.87
N LYS A 335 -1.86 -4.12 -15.50
CA LYS A 335 -1.93 -3.61 -14.12
C LYS A 335 -3.22 -2.84 -13.81
N VAL A 336 -4.19 -2.86 -14.72
CA VAL A 336 -5.41 -2.05 -14.65
C VAL A 336 -6.64 -2.94 -14.88
N SER A 337 -7.73 -2.68 -14.16
CA SER A 337 -9.06 -3.20 -14.49
C SER A 337 -10.05 -2.05 -14.64
N ILE A 338 -10.81 -2.02 -15.74
CA ILE A 338 -11.84 -1.02 -16.00
C ILE A 338 -13.21 -1.69 -15.95
N GLN A 339 -14.05 -1.21 -15.04
CA GLN A 339 -15.45 -1.56 -14.90
C GLN A 339 -16.30 -0.45 -15.53
N ARG A 340 -17.43 -0.79 -16.15
CA ARG A 340 -18.35 0.15 -16.80
C ARG A 340 -19.79 -0.18 -16.47
N CYS A 341 -20.60 0.85 -16.27
CA CYS A 341 -22.05 0.72 -16.11
C CYS A 341 -22.75 1.88 -16.81
N GLY A 342 -23.72 1.58 -17.68
CA GLY A 342 -24.59 2.61 -18.26
C GLY A 342 -25.43 3.29 -17.18
N SER A 343 -25.68 4.59 -17.35
CA SER A 343 -26.60 5.33 -16.48
C SER A 343 -28.06 5.02 -16.84
N GLY A 344 -28.93 4.98 -15.84
CA GLY A 344 -30.38 4.91 -15.97
C GLY A 344 -31.05 6.26 -16.25
N SER A 345 -30.33 7.37 -16.07
CA SER A 345 -30.89 8.70 -16.20
C SER A 345 -31.10 9.14 -17.65
N VAL A 346 -31.95 10.16 -17.79
CA VAL A 346 -32.20 10.89 -19.04
C VAL A 346 -31.84 12.33 -18.75
N GLU A 347 -30.79 12.84 -19.41
CA GLU A 347 -30.48 14.26 -19.39
C GLU A 347 -31.70 15.04 -19.91
N THR A 348 -32.18 15.99 -19.12
CA THR A 348 -33.22 16.94 -19.53
C THR A 348 -32.57 18.32 -19.60
N GLU A 349 -33.04 19.20 -20.49
CA GLU A 349 -32.39 20.50 -20.76
C GLU A 349 -32.15 21.36 -19.51
N ASP A 350 -32.96 21.18 -18.46
CA ASP A 350 -32.87 21.90 -17.17
C ASP A 350 -32.07 21.15 -16.06
N LYS A 351 -31.60 19.91 -16.29
CA LYS A 351 -30.87 19.11 -15.30
C LYS A 351 -29.79 18.24 -15.91
N ILE A 352 -28.54 18.69 -15.77
CA ILE A 352 -27.34 17.87 -15.95
C ILE A 352 -27.22 16.90 -14.77
N ASP A 353 -27.14 15.61 -15.07
CA ASP A 353 -26.84 14.56 -14.09
C ASP A 353 -25.33 14.37 -13.97
N ARG A 354 -24.82 14.15 -12.75
CA ARG A 354 -23.41 13.82 -12.54
C ARG A 354 -23.04 12.46 -13.13
N LEU A 355 -23.99 11.53 -13.26
CA LEU A 355 -23.74 10.20 -13.84
C LEU A 355 -23.53 10.22 -15.36
N GLY A 356 -24.11 11.21 -16.06
CA GLY A 356 -24.12 11.27 -17.53
C GLY A 356 -24.70 10.00 -18.16
N SER A 357 -24.07 9.53 -19.24
CA SER A 357 -24.52 8.34 -19.99
C SER A 357 -23.90 7.01 -19.53
N GLU A 358 -22.66 7.04 -19.03
CA GLU A 358 -21.90 5.89 -18.54
C GLU A 358 -21.03 6.30 -17.35
N ALA A 359 -20.93 5.42 -16.35
CA ALA A 359 -19.95 5.48 -15.28
C ALA A 359 -18.80 4.50 -15.59
N LEU A 360 -17.56 4.98 -15.47
CA LEU A 360 -16.32 4.24 -15.71
C LEU A 360 -15.51 4.22 -14.41
N TYR A 361 -15.20 3.02 -13.93
CA TYR A 361 -14.46 2.76 -12.68
C TYR A 361 -13.16 2.04 -13.03
N ALA A 362 -12.03 2.74 -12.96
CA ALA A 362 -10.72 2.18 -13.26
C ALA A 362 -9.90 1.98 -11.99
N PHE A 363 -9.51 0.75 -11.71
CA PHE A 363 -8.53 0.42 -10.69
C PHE A 363 -7.15 0.24 -11.32
N ILE A 364 -6.18 0.98 -10.82
CA ILE A 364 -4.76 0.91 -11.19
C ILE A 364 -4.02 0.29 -10.00
N TYR A 365 -3.41 -0.85 -10.23
CA TYR A 365 -2.66 -1.59 -9.22
C TYR A 365 -1.47 -0.75 -8.69
N PRO A 366 -1.22 -0.73 -7.36
CA PRO A 366 -1.87 -1.56 -6.34
C PRO A 366 -3.11 -0.96 -5.67
N ASN A 367 -3.35 0.35 -5.79
CA ASN A 367 -4.14 1.04 -4.76
C ASN A 367 -4.81 2.36 -5.20
N PHE A 368 -4.92 2.62 -6.51
CA PHE A 368 -5.47 3.87 -7.01
C PHE A 368 -6.71 3.64 -7.89
N MET A 369 -7.80 4.31 -7.57
CA MET A 369 -9.06 4.25 -8.30
C MET A 369 -9.32 5.57 -9.03
N ILE A 370 -9.96 5.51 -10.19
CA ILE A 370 -10.49 6.65 -10.94
C ILE A 370 -11.95 6.35 -11.28
N ASN A 371 -12.86 7.21 -10.84
CA ASN A 371 -14.29 7.08 -11.03
C ASN A 371 -14.75 8.26 -11.90
N ARG A 372 -15.03 8.00 -13.17
CA ARG A 372 -15.47 9.00 -14.13
C ARG A 372 -16.96 8.81 -14.41
N TYR A 373 -17.73 9.86 -14.17
CA TYR A 373 -19.19 9.90 -14.31
C TYR A 373 -19.54 11.16 -15.11
N GLY A 374 -20.31 11.10 -16.21
CA GLY A 374 -20.80 12.31 -16.92
C GLY A 374 -19.80 13.48 -16.98
N PRO A 375 -20.01 14.60 -16.25
CA PRO A 375 -19.02 15.68 -16.08
C PRO A 375 -18.20 15.65 -14.77
N TRP A 376 -18.47 14.70 -13.85
CA TRP A 376 -17.83 14.54 -12.55
C TRP A 376 -16.70 13.50 -12.57
N MET A 377 -15.69 13.69 -11.73
CA MET A 377 -14.69 12.64 -11.47
C MET A 377 -14.27 12.66 -10.01
N ASP A 378 -14.10 11.48 -9.43
CA ASP A 378 -13.36 11.31 -8.18
C ASP A 378 -12.31 10.22 -8.30
N THR A 379 -11.31 10.27 -7.43
CA THR A 379 -10.27 9.25 -7.32
C THR A 379 -10.14 8.76 -5.90
N ASN A 380 -9.68 7.52 -5.71
CA ASN A 380 -9.48 6.96 -4.38
C ASN A 380 -8.01 6.48 -4.30
N LEU A 381 -7.18 7.14 -3.50
CA LEU A 381 -5.82 6.67 -3.19
C LEU A 381 -5.84 6.00 -1.81
N VAL A 382 -5.70 4.68 -1.79
CA VAL A 382 -5.75 3.88 -0.56
C VAL A 382 -4.34 3.75 0.02
N LEU A 383 -4.05 4.39 1.15
CA LEU A 383 -2.76 4.33 1.83
C LEU A 383 -2.84 3.44 3.08
N PRO A 384 -1.93 2.46 3.26
CA PRO A 384 -1.96 1.56 4.40
C PRO A 384 -1.39 2.25 5.66
N LEU A 385 -2.16 2.29 6.76
CA LEU A 385 -1.73 2.84 8.06
C LEU A 385 -1.40 1.74 9.09
N GLY A 386 -1.97 0.55 8.93
CA GLY A 386 -1.64 -0.65 9.69
C GLY A 386 -2.32 -1.89 9.11
N PRO A 387 -2.03 -3.10 9.61
CA PRO A 387 -2.62 -4.34 9.10
C PRO A 387 -4.16 -4.41 9.23
N ARG A 388 -4.78 -3.47 9.95
CA ARG A 388 -6.23 -3.33 10.13
C ARG A 388 -6.71 -1.88 9.93
N LYS A 389 -5.90 -1.03 9.28
CA LYS A 389 -6.20 0.39 9.14
C LYS A 389 -5.64 0.97 7.84
N CYS A 390 -6.45 1.75 7.13
CA CYS A 390 -6.00 2.54 5.99
C CYS A 390 -6.50 3.98 6.07
N GLN A 391 -5.89 4.83 5.26
CA GLN A 391 -6.42 6.12 4.87
C GLN A 391 -6.88 6.00 3.42
N VAL A 392 -8.02 6.56 3.07
CA VAL A 392 -8.44 6.73 1.68
C VAL A 392 -8.52 8.23 1.41
N ILE A 393 -7.71 8.69 0.45
CA ILE A 393 -7.70 10.08 0.00
C ILE A 393 -8.55 10.17 -1.25
N PHE A 394 -9.59 11.00 -1.18
CA PHE A 394 -10.43 11.35 -2.31
C PHE A 394 -10.06 12.72 -2.86
N ASP A 395 -9.73 12.81 -4.16
CA ASP A 395 -9.67 14.07 -4.88
C ASP A 395 -10.84 14.16 -5.86
N TYR A 396 -11.61 15.24 -5.79
CA TYR A 396 -12.78 15.50 -6.63
C TYR A 396 -12.44 16.49 -7.74
N PHE A 397 -12.94 16.22 -8.94
CA PHE A 397 -12.75 17.03 -10.14
C PHE A 397 -14.06 17.13 -10.93
N LEU A 398 -14.14 18.15 -11.79
CA LEU A 398 -15.33 18.50 -12.56
C LEU A 398 -14.94 19.13 -13.90
N ASP A 399 -15.70 18.84 -14.95
CA ASP A 399 -15.56 19.52 -16.24
C ASP A 399 -15.60 21.05 -16.07
N ALA A 400 -14.65 21.75 -16.70
CA ALA A 400 -14.44 23.18 -16.49
C ALA A 400 -15.64 24.08 -16.85
N SER A 401 -16.64 23.54 -17.58
CA SER A 401 -17.92 24.18 -17.89
C SER A 401 -18.84 24.34 -16.66
N LEU A 402 -18.70 23.48 -15.64
CA LEU A 402 -19.57 23.44 -14.45
C LEU A 402 -18.89 23.92 -13.16
N LYS A 403 -17.61 24.32 -13.22
CA LYS A 403 -16.82 24.76 -12.06
C LYS A 403 -17.47 25.88 -11.22
N ASP A 404 -18.32 26.70 -11.84
CA ASP A 404 -19.00 27.84 -11.21
C ASP A 404 -20.42 27.47 -10.72
N ASP A 405 -20.96 26.29 -11.07
CA ASP A 405 -22.23 25.77 -10.54
C ASP A 405 -22.02 25.11 -9.17
N LYS A 406 -22.05 25.97 -8.15
CA LYS A 406 -21.96 25.55 -6.74
C LYS A 406 -23.04 24.54 -6.34
N ALA A 407 -24.24 24.66 -6.88
CA ALA A 407 -25.34 23.79 -6.50
C ALA A 407 -25.17 22.38 -7.08
N PHE A 408 -24.60 22.26 -8.29
CA PHE A 408 -24.18 20.97 -8.85
C PHE A 408 -23.02 20.35 -8.03
N ILE A 409 -22.02 21.15 -7.68
CA ILE A 409 -20.87 20.71 -6.86
C ILE A 409 -21.32 20.19 -5.49
N GLU A 410 -22.13 20.97 -4.77
CA GLU A 410 -22.63 20.62 -3.43
C GLU A 410 -23.40 19.29 -3.45
N ARG A 411 -24.37 19.12 -4.37
CA ARG A 411 -25.11 17.86 -4.52
C ARG A 411 -24.22 16.67 -4.87
N SER A 412 -23.28 16.85 -5.80
CA SER A 412 -22.37 15.78 -6.23
C SER A 412 -21.45 15.33 -5.09
N LEU A 413 -21.03 16.28 -4.23
CA LEU A 413 -20.25 16.01 -3.03
C LEU A 413 -21.07 15.35 -1.91
N GLU A 414 -22.36 15.67 -1.77
CA GLU A 414 -23.27 14.99 -0.82
C GLU A 414 -23.56 13.55 -1.23
N GLU A 415 -23.81 13.31 -2.52
CA GLU A 415 -24.02 11.95 -3.05
C GLU A 415 -22.74 11.10 -2.93
N SER A 416 -21.57 11.69 -3.19
CA SER A 416 -20.29 11.00 -3.03
C SER A 416 -19.96 10.69 -1.57
N GLU A 417 -20.23 11.62 -0.65
CA GLU A 417 -20.10 11.37 0.80
C GLU A 417 -20.95 10.18 1.24
N ARG A 418 -22.20 10.12 0.76
CA ARG A 418 -23.13 9.07 1.13
C ARG A 418 -22.63 7.69 0.74
N VAL A 419 -22.19 7.51 -0.50
CA VAL A 419 -21.65 6.23 -0.99
C VAL A 419 -20.42 5.84 -0.17
N GLN A 420 -19.49 6.77 0.04
CA GLN A 420 -18.27 6.50 0.81
C GLN A 420 -18.56 6.13 2.27
N MET A 421 -19.54 6.75 2.92
CA MET A 421 -19.95 6.39 4.29
C MET A 421 -20.65 5.03 4.35
N GLU A 422 -21.40 4.64 3.31
CA GLU A 422 -21.97 3.30 3.16
C GLU A 422 -20.84 2.25 2.99
N ASP A 423 -19.80 2.53 2.18
CA ASP A 423 -18.61 1.67 1.95
C ASP A 423 -17.71 1.49 3.17
N ILE A 424 -17.52 2.54 3.97
CA ILE A 424 -16.76 2.48 5.23
C ILE A 424 -17.38 1.45 6.18
N VAL A 425 -18.72 1.47 6.32
CA VAL A 425 -19.44 0.54 7.19
C VAL A 425 -19.29 -0.91 6.71
N LEU A 426 -19.33 -1.16 5.40
CA LEU A 426 -19.07 -2.49 4.83
C LEU A 426 -17.63 -2.94 5.09
N SER A 427 -16.64 -2.11 4.75
CA SER A 427 -15.22 -2.44 4.83
C SER A 427 -14.78 -2.77 6.26
N GLU A 428 -15.23 -1.98 7.25
CA GLU A 428 -14.97 -2.29 8.66
C GLU A 428 -15.72 -3.54 9.16
N SER A 429 -16.91 -3.81 8.65
CA SER A 429 -17.67 -5.02 8.97
C SER A 429 -16.96 -6.27 8.44
N VAL A 430 -16.46 -6.22 7.20
CA VAL A 430 -15.63 -7.28 6.61
C VAL A 430 -14.35 -7.48 7.41
N GLN A 431 -13.65 -6.41 7.82
CA GLN A 431 -12.47 -6.53 8.68
C GLN A 431 -12.77 -7.26 10.01
N LYS A 432 -13.86 -6.89 10.69
CA LYS A 432 -14.32 -7.56 11.92
C LYS A 432 -14.70 -9.03 11.67
N GLY A 433 -15.32 -9.32 10.53
CA GLY A 433 -15.66 -10.68 10.09
C GLY A 433 -14.43 -11.54 9.79
N LEU A 434 -13.41 -10.98 9.15
CA LEU A 434 -12.13 -11.64 8.88
C LEU A 434 -11.44 -12.06 10.18
N GLU A 435 -11.45 -11.21 11.21
CA GLU A 435 -10.85 -11.50 12.52
C GLU A 435 -11.53 -12.64 13.29
N SER A 436 -12.70 -13.08 12.85
CA SER A 436 -13.36 -14.27 13.40
C SER A 436 -12.52 -15.54 13.14
N PRO A 437 -12.35 -16.43 14.14
CA PRO A 437 -11.60 -17.66 13.94
C PRO A 437 -12.22 -18.57 12.86
N VAL A 438 -13.55 -18.49 12.65
CA VAL A 438 -14.32 -19.40 11.78
C VAL A 438 -14.14 -19.13 10.28
N TYR A 439 -13.88 -17.90 9.86
CA TYR A 439 -13.79 -17.56 8.43
C TYR A 439 -12.46 -18.03 7.86
N SER A 440 -12.44 -18.96 6.91
CA SER A 440 -11.21 -19.37 6.23
C SER A 440 -11.02 -18.68 4.89
N THR A 441 -11.93 -18.88 3.96
CA THR A 441 -11.71 -18.59 2.55
C THR A 441 -12.99 -18.09 1.91
N GLY A 442 -12.86 -17.08 1.06
CA GLY A 442 -13.90 -16.66 0.13
C GLY A 442 -13.74 -17.39 -1.20
N ARG A 443 -14.81 -17.40 -2.00
CA ARG A 443 -14.79 -17.79 -3.41
C ARG A 443 -15.37 -16.65 -4.23
N TYR A 444 -14.71 -16.32 -5.34
CA TYR A 444 -15.19 -15.29 -6.25
C TYR A 444 -16.44 -15.77 -7.00
N ALA A 445 -17.40 -14.86 -7.20
CA ALA A 445 -18.49 -14.96 -8.16
C ALA A 445 -17.93 -14.66 -9.57
N PRO A 446 -17.68 -15.67 -10.44
CA PRO A 446 -16.83 -15.48 -11.63
C PRO A 446 -17.42 -14.55 -12.69
N SER A 447 -18.73 -14.27 -12.62
CA SER A 447 -19.44 -13.37 -13.52
C SER A 447 -19.27 -11.89 -13.20
N VAL A 448 -18.85 -11.52 -11.97
CA VAL A 448 -18.81 -10.13 -11.49
C VAL A 448 -17.47 -9.78 -10.83
N GLU A 449 -16.96 -10.60 -9.92
CA GLU A 449 -15.74 -10.33 -9.12
C GLU A 449 -14.42 -10.59 -9.89
N LYS A 450 -14.44 -10.48 -11.23
CA LYS A 450 -13.29 -10.72 -12.10
C LYS A 450 -12.15 -9.72 -11.84
N ALA A 451 -12.48 -8.47 -11.53
CA ALA A 451 -11.49 -7.45 -11.19
C ALA A 451 -10.82 -7.72 -9.83
N MET A 452 -11.61 -8.13 -8.83
CA MET A 452 -11.09 -8.54 -7.51
C MET A 452 -10.15 -9.74 -7.61
N HIS A 453 -10.51 -10.74 -8.42
CA HIS A 453 -9.64 -11.87 -8.72
C HIS A 453 -8.31 -11.43 -9.39
N HIS A 454 -8.38 -10.55 -10.40
CA HIS A 454 -7.19 -10.00 -11.07
C HIS A 454 -6.26 -9.23 -10.13
N PHE A 455 -6.81 -8.38 -9.26
CA PHE A 455 -6.05 -7.69 -8.20
C PHE A 455 -5.31 -8.66 -7.28
N HIS A 456 -5.99 -9.74 -6.83
CA HIS A 456 -5.36 -10.73 -5.98
C HIS A 456 -4.33 -11.62 -6.69
N CYS A 457 -4.45 -11.85 -8.01
CA CYS A 457 -3.38 -12.45 -8.81
C CYS A 457 -2.13 -11.56 -8.84
N LEU A 458 -2.27 -10.27 -9.18
CA LEU A 458 -1.16 -9.31 -9.18
C LEU A 458 -0.49 -9.20 -7.80
N LEU A 459 -1.28 -9.16 -6.74
CA LEU A 459 -0.77 -9.16 -5.37
C LEU A 459 -0.01 -10.46 -5.04
N TYR A 460 -0.50 -11.61 -5.48
CA TYR A 460 0.17 -12.89 -5.27
C TYR A 460 1.51 -12.95 -6.01
N GLU A 461 1.55 -12.50 -7.27
CA GLU A 461 2.77 -12.41 -8.08
C GLU A 461 3.80 -11.49 -7.42
N ASN A 462 3.41 -10.28 -6.99
CA ASN A 462 4.30 -9.39 -6.25
C ASN A 462 4.82 -10.01 -4.93
N LEU A 463 3.97 -10.73 -4.18
CA LEU A 463 4.36 -11.32 -2.89
C LEU A 463 5.15 -12.65 -3.00
N THR A 464 5.41 -13.14 -4.21
CA THR A 464 6.11 -14.43 -4.43
C THR A 464 7.31 -14.38 -5.37
N ASN A 465 7.51 -13.28 -6.09
CA ASN A 465 8.76 -12.95 -6.78
C ASN A 465 9.82 -12.37 -5.82
#